data_AF-A0A1M5PR88-F1
#
_entry.id   AF-A0A1M5PR88-F1
#
_cell.length_a   1.000
_cell.length_b   1.000
_cell.length_c   1.000
_cell.angle_alpha   90.00
_cell.angle_beta   90.00
_cell.angle_gamma   90.00
#
_symmetry.space_group_name_H-M   'P 1'
#
loop_
_entity.id
_entity.type
_entity.pdbx_description
1 polymer ?
#
loop_
_entity_poly.entity_id
_entity_poly.type
_entity_poly.pdbx_seq_one_letter_code
_entity_poly.pdbx_strand_id
1 'polypeptide(L)'
;MIPSIITDTSITFIARGRPWVLAGDHPKFTQVKDLLQSGSAEADQLVQLSDVRVAVEAATEGAAVLSEEGLFLNGEKLSEAWEHKAHAAPDSIKVLLVNPGDRVRVQGDEDAPDGIYTVGEVDNADCDKRVYVESDEDYFGFVANTSIKDILRD
;
A
#
# COMPACT_ATOMS: atom_id res chain seq x y z
N MET A 1 -7.98 23.41 -5.07
CA MET A 1 -7.25 23.21 -6.33
C MET A 1 -5.77 23.33 -6.04
N ILE A 2 -5.01 22.30 -6.39
CA ILE A 2 -3.55 22.26 -6.17
C ILE A 2 -2.84 22.87 -7.38
N PRO A 3 -1.92 23.83 -7.19
CA PRO A 3 -1.14 24.39 -8.29
C PRO A 3 -0.30 23.30 -8.96
N SER A 4 -0.46 23.16 -10.29
CA SER A 4 0.27 22.14 -11.06
C SER A 4 0.58 22.59 -12.48
N ILE A 5 1.70 22.08 -13.02
CA ILE A 5 2.09 22.15 -14.42
C ILE A 5 2.09 20.70 -14.93
N ILE A 6 1.29 20.42 -15.95
CA ILE A 6 1.14 19.08 -16.52
C ILE A 6 1.59 19.14 -17.97
N THR A 7 2.53 18.28 -18.33
CA THR A 7 2.99 18.07 -19.70
C THR A 7 2.81 16.59 -20.08
N ASP A 8 3.19 16.22 -21.30
CA ASP A 8 3.16 14.82 -21.72
C ASP A 8 4.30 13.99 -21.13
N THR A 9 5.35 14.63 -20.62
CA THR A 9 6.57 13.96 -20.12
C THR A 9 6.84 14.18 -18.64
N SER A 10 6.12 15.09 -17.99
CA SER A 10 6.24 15.34 -16.56
C SER A 10 5.03 16.05 -15.96
N ILE A 11 4.85 15.85 -14.65
CA ILE A 11 3.91 16.59 -13.81
C ILE A 11 4.72 17.25 -12.70
N THR A 12 4.50 18.55 -12.50
CA THR A 12 5.01 19.29 -11.36
C THR A 12 3.85 19.85 -10.56
N PHE A 13 3.81 19.66 -9.25
CA PHE A 13 2.76 20.24 -8.39
C PHE A 13 3.30 20.63 -7.01
N ILE A 14 2.57 21.50 -6.29
CA ILE A 14 2.94 21.92 -4.93
C ILE A 14 1.99 21.30 -3.92
N ALA A 15 2.51 20.44 -3.04
CA ALA A 15 1.75 19.82 -1.97
C ALA A 15 2.57 19.80 -0.68
N ARG A 16 1.93 20.00 0.47
CA ARG A 16 2.57 20.10 1.80
C ARG A 16 3.74 21.12 1.83
N GLY A 17 3.60 22.22 1.10
CA GLY A 17 4.61 23.29 1.05
C GLY A 17 5.89 22.97 0.27
N ARG A 18 5.96 21.84 -0.44
CA ARG A 18 7.11 21.45 -1.28
C ARG A 18 6.72 21.16 -2.74
N PRO A 19 7.61 21.41 -3.71
CA PRO A 19 7.39 21.00 -5.09
C PRO A 19 7.62 19.49 -5.24
N TRP A 20 6.78 18.88 -6.06
CA TRP A 20 6.81 17.47 -6.45
C TRP A 20 6.96 17.37 -7.95
N VAL A 21 7.75 16.39 -8.42
CA VAL A 21 7.98 16.15 -9.85
C VAL A 21 7.83 14.67 -10.14
N LEU A 22 6.99 14.33 -11.11
CA LEU A 22 6.85 12.97 -11.63
C LEU A 22 7.23 12.97 -13.10
N ALA A 23 8.02 11.99 -13.50
CA ALA A 23 8.31 11.71 -14.90
C ALA A 23 7.15 10.96 -15.57
N GLY A 24 7.02 11.09 -16.89
CA GLY A 24 5.95 10.48 -17.69
C GLY A 24 5.90 8.95 -17.67
N ASP A 25 7.03 8.31 -17.34
CA ASP A 25 7.16 6.85 -17.18
C ASP A 25 6.86 6.38 -15.75
N HIS A 26 6.51 7.28 -14.82
CA HIS A 26 6.12 6.90 -13.47
C HIS A 26 4.84 6.03 -13.50
N PRO A 27 4.78 4.89 -12.78
CA PRO A 27 3.63 3.98 -12.82
C PRO A 27 2.28 4.63 -12.45
N LYS A 28 2.32 5.69 -11.63
CA LYS A 28 1.14 6.44 -11.18
C LYS A 28 0.90 7.75 -11.96
N PHE A 29 1.65 8.00 -13.03
CA PHE A 29 1.61 9.27 -13.77
C PHE A 29 0.19 9.64 -14.22
N THR A 30 -0.51 8.72 -14.90
CA THR A 30 -1.88 8.94 -15.37
C THR A 30 -2.84 9.22 -14.23
N GLN A 31 -2.75 8.47 -13.14
CA GLN A 31 -3.63 8.64 -11.98
C GLN A 31 -3.44 10.01 -11.31
N VAL A 32 -2.19 10.47 -11.16
CA VAL A 32 -1.86 11.80 -10.64
C VAL A 32 -2.34 12.90 -11.59
N LYS A 33 -2.15 12.71 -12.91
CA LYS A 33 -2.63 13.63 -13.96
C LYS A 33 -4.14 13.84 -13.87
N ASP A 34 -4.90 12.74 -13.81
CA ASP A 34 -6.36 12.76 -13.79
C ASP A 34 -6.88 13.45 -12.50
N LEU A 35 -6.28 13.14 -11.34
CA LEU A 35 -6.64 13.78 -10.07
C LEU A 35 -6.42 15.29 -10.09
N LEU A 36 -5.26 15.75 -10.59
CA LEU A 36 -4.97 17.17 -10.72
C LEU A 36 -5.92 17.86 -11.71
N GLN A 37 -6.20 17.23 -12.86
CA GLN A 37 -7.10 17.77 -13.88
C GLN A 37 -8.56 17.83 -13.43
N SER A 38 -9.01 16.92 -12.56
CA SER A 38 -10.34 16.96 -11.93
C SER A 38 -10.53 18.15 -10.97
N GLY A 39 -9.45 18.88 -10.64
CA GLY A 39 -9.48 19.98 -9.68
C GLY A 39 -9.35 19.54 -8.22
N SER A 40 -8.88 18.31 -7.96
CA SER A 40 -8.72 17.76 -6.61
C SER A 40 -7.96 18.72 -5.67
N ALA A 41 -8.37 18.72 -4.40
CA ALA A 41 -7.69 19.40 -3.32
C ALA A 41 -6.98 18.42 -2.36
N GLU A 42 -7.02 17.12 -2.66
CA GLU A 42 -6.48 16.05 -1.82
C GLU A 42 -4.95 15.96 -1.97
N ALA A 43 -4.24 16.88 -1.32
CA ALA A 43 -2.79 16.97 -1.38
C ALA A 43 -2.11 15.70 -0.87
N ASP A 44 -2.66 15.08 0.17
CA ASP A 44 -2.08 13.88 0.78
C ASP A 44 -2.15 12.67 -0.15
N GLN A 45 -3.27 12.50 -0.87
CA GLN A 45 -3.42 11.44 -1.86
C GLN A 45 -2.42 11.59 -3.01
N LEU A 46 -2.23 12.81 -3.51
CA LEU A 46 -1.25 13.08 -4.57
C LEU A 46 0.17 12.78 -4.10
N VAL A 47 0.51 13.16 -2.87
CA VAL A 47 1.81 12.87 -2.27
C VAL A 47 2.04 11.36 -2.15
N GLN A 48 1.05 10.60 -1.67
CA GLN A 48 1.13 9.14 -1.58
C GLN A 48 1.36 8.48 -2.94
N LEU A 49 0.67 8.96 -3.99
CA LEU A 49 0.87 8.43 -5.35
C LEU A 49 2.24 8.77 -5.96
N SER A 50 2.94 9.76 -5.39
CA SER A 50 4.16 10.33 -5.94
C SER A 50 5.42 9.91 -5.20
N ASP A 51 5.29 9.44 -3.97
CA ASP A 51 6.40 9.06 -3.10
C ASP A 51 6.14 7.72 -2.44
N VAL A 52 6.93 6.73 -2.83
CA VAL A 52 6.83 5.38 -2.30
C VAL A 52 7.06 5.33 -0.79
N ARG A 53 7.90 6.20 -0.23
CA ARG A 53 8.17 6.24 1.22
C ARG A 53 6.93 6.71 1.97
N VAL A 54 6.25 7.73 1.45
CA VAL A 54 5.01 8.23 2.04
C VAL A 54 3.87 7.23 1.86
N ALA A 55 3.82 6.51 0.74
CA ALA A 55 2.84 5.44 0.54
C ALA A 55 3.01 4.29 1.55
N VAL A 56 4.25 3.84 1.80
CA VAL A 56 4.55 2.82 2.82
C VAL A 56 4.15 3.29 4.21
N GLU A 57 4.54 4.51 4.58
CA GLU A 57 4.21 5.09 5.88
C GLU A 57 2.69 5.17 6.07
N ALA A 58 1.96 5.64 5.04
CA ALA A 58 0.50 5.70 5.08
C ALA A 58 -0.16 4.32 5.14
N ALA A 59 0.31 3.35 4.34
CA ALA A 59 -0.22 1.99 4.30
C ALA A 59 -0.02 1.24 5.64
N THR A 60 0.95 1.66 6.43
CA THR A 60 1.29 1.03 7.72
C THR A 60 1.00 1.92 8.92
N GLU A 61 0.25 3.01 8.76
CA GLU A 61 -0.09 3.94 9.84
C GLU A 61 1.16 4.45 10.60
N GLY A 62 2.29 4.60 9.89
CA GLY A 62 3.58 5.01 10.43
C GLY A 62 4.40 3.90 11.08
N ALA A 63 3.89 2.67 11.16
CA ALA A 63 4.63 1.55 11.76
C ALA A 63 5.83 1.12 10.91
N ALA A 64 5.73 1.25 9.57
CA ALA A 64 6.83 0.96 8.67
C ALA A 64 7.42 2.23 8.03
N VAL A 65 8.74 2.26 7.92
CA VAL A 65 9.51 3.36 7.32
C VAL A 65 10.42 2.80 6.25
N LEU A 66 10.27 3.29 5.02
CA LEU A 66 11.16 2.99 3.90
C LEU A 66 12.20 4.11 3.75
N SER A 67 13.48 3.78 3.88
CA SER A 67 14.60 4.71 3.76
C SER A 67 15.65 4.18 2.77
N GLU A 68 16.76 4.90 2.60
CA GLU A 68 17.90 4.44 1.78
C GLU A 68 18.64 3.27 2.43
N GLU A 69 18.47 3.07 3.75
CA GLU A 69 19.08 1.97 4.49
C GLU A 69 18.22 0.70 4.48
N GLY A 70 16.97 0.80 3.99
CA GLY A 70 16.04 -0.30 3.78
C GLY A 70 14.65 -0.03 4.34
N LEU A 71 13.83 -1.08 4.42
CA LEU A 71 12.51 -1.05 5.05
C LEU A 71 12.59 -1.46 6.53
N PHE A 72 12.01 -0.66 7.41
CA PHE A 72 11.98 -0.90 8.85
C PHE A 72 10.53 -1.01 9.32
N LEU A 73 10.23 -1.97 10.18
CA LEU A 73 8.93 -2.11 10.86
C LEU A 73 9.16 -2.00 12.37
N ASN A 74 8.55 -1.02 13.02
CA ASN A 74 8.72 -0.74 14.46
C ASN A 74 10.21 -0.63 14.88
N GLY A 75 11.07 -0.12 13.98
CA GLY A 75 12.50 0.05 14.21
C GLY A 75 13.38 -1.16 13.84
N GLU A 76 12.78 -2.30 13.48
CA GLU A 76 13.52 -3.48 13.03
C GLU A 76 13.62 -3.53 11.51
N LYS A 77 14.83 -3.74 10.98
CA LYS A 77 15.03 -3.85 9.53
C LYS A 77 14.44 -5.16 9.01
N LEU A 78 13.56 -5.05 8.01
CA LEU A 78 13.02 -6.18 7.28
C LEU A 78 14.00 -6.67 6.19
N SER A 79 13.73 -7.85 5.64
CA SER A 79 14.56 -8.41 4.58
C SER A 79 14.48 -7.59 3.28
N GLU A 80 15.50 -7.72 2.43
CA GLU A 80 15.54 -7.06 1.11
C GLU A 80 14.34 -7.41 0.23
N ALA A 81 13.76 -8.61 0.40
CA ALA A 81 12.54 -9.01 -0.31
C ALA A 81 11.35 -8.10 0.04
N TRP A 82 11.20 -7.74 1.32
CA TRP A 82 10.17 -6.80 1.78
C TRP A 82 10.42 -5.38 1.29
N GLU A 83 11.68 -4.96 1.25
CA GLU A 83 12.08 -3.68 0.67
C GLU A 83 11.72 -3.59 -0.82
N HIS A 84 12.08 -4.60 -1.62
CA HIS A 84 11.71 -4.68 -3.03
C HIS A 84 10.18 -4.65 -3.23
N LYS A 85 9.44 -5.35 -2.36
CA LYS A 85 7.97 -5.35 -2.39
C LYS A 85 7.40 -3.97 -2.08
N ALA A 86 7.96 -3.27 -1.09
CA ALA A 86 7.55 -1.91 -0.74
C ALA A 86 7.80 -0.92 -1.90
N HIS A 87 8.89 -1.10 -2.64
CA HIS A 87 9.15 -0.33 -3.85
C HIS A 87 8.16 -0.62 -4.98
N ALA A 88 7.81 -1.89 -5.20
CA ALA A 88 6.94 -2.31 -6.30
C ALA A 88 5.45 -2.04 -6.03
N ALA A 89 5.00 -2.27 -4.79
CA ALA A 89 3.59 -2.24 -4.39
C ALA A 89 3.44 -1.73 -2.94
N PRO A 90 3.71 -0.44 -2.66
CA PRO A 90 3.72 0.11 -1.29
C PRO A 90 2.40 -0.10 -0.54
N ASP A 91 1.25 -0.02 -1.23
CA ASP A 91 -0.07 -0.22 -0.63
C ASP A 91 -0.30 -1.66 -0.11
N SER A 92 0.46 -2.64 -0.64
CA SER A 92 0.38 -4.04 -0.19
C SER A 92 1.08 -4.28 1.16
N ILE A 93 1.92 -3.33 1.59
CA ILE A 93 2.71 -3.42 2.82
C ILE A 93 1.85 -3.28 4.08
N LYS A 94 0.59 -2.83 3.95
CA LYS A 94 -0.40 -2.87 5.04
C LYS A 94 -0.57 -4.25 5.67
N VAL A 95 -0.27 -5.33 4.93
CA VAL A 95 -0.28 -6.69 5.49
C VAL A 95 0.65 -6.85 6.68
N LEU A 96 1.70 -6.02 6.79
CA LEU A 96 2.59 -6.01 7.94
C LEU A 96 1.87 -5.68 9.26
N LEU A 97 0.70 -5.04 9.18
CA LEU A 97 -0.13 -4.70 10.34
C LEU A 97 -1.13 -5.79 10.72
N VAL A 98 -1.32 -6.82 9.89
CA VAL A 98 -2.32 -7.85 10.14
C VAL A 98 -1.93 -8.71 11.34
N ASN A 99 -2.86 -8.93 12.25
CA ASN A 99 -2.70 -9.80 13.41
C ASN A 99 -3.78 -10.89 13.46
N PRO A 100 -3.50 -12.03 14.13
CA PRO A 100 -4.55 -12.99 14.50
C PRO A 100 -5.73 -12.30 15.19
N GLY A 101 -6.94 -12.61 14.74
CA GLY A 101 -8.20 -12.03 15.18
C GLY A 101 -8.67 -10.79 14.39
N ASP A 102 -7.81 -10.15 13.58
CA ASP A 102 -8.24 -9.08 12.68
C ASP A 102 -9.22 -9.64 11.63
N ARG A 103 -10.18 -8.82 11.19
CA ARG A 103 -11.00 -9.12 10.01
C ARG A 103 -10.38 -8.46 8.80
N VAL A 104 -10.30 -9.15 7.67
CA VAL A 104 -9.71 -8.62 6.43
C VAL A 104 -10.70 -8.74 5.28
N ARG A 105 -10.82 -7.67 4.48
CA ARG A 105 -11.52 -7.72 3.19
C ARG A 105 -10.55 -8.16 2.11
N VAL A 106 -10.88 -9.23 1.40
CA VAL A 106 -10.08 -9.80 0.32
C VAL A 106 -10.80 -9.57 -0.99
N GLN A 107 -10.08 -9.02 -1.96
CA GLN A 107 -10.47 -9.12 -3.37
C GLN A 107 -9.90 -10.43 -3.88
N GLY A 108 -10.79 -11.32 -4.27
CA GLY A 108 -10.44 -12.69 -4.60
C GLY A 108 -9.65 -12.81 -5.89
N ASP A 109 -8.98 -13.94 -5.95
CA ASP A 109 -8.11 -14.38 -7.02
C ASP A 109 -8.21 -15.92 -7.13
N GLU A 110 -7.20 -16.55 -7.73
CA GLU A 110 -7.14 -18.00 -7.88
C GLU A 110 -6.97 -18.75 -6.55
N ASP A 111 -6.46 -18.09 -5.49
CA ASP A 111 -6.14 -18.70 -4.21
C ASP A 111 -7.28 -18.55 -3.19
N ALA A 112 -8.00 -17.43 -3.21
CA ALA A 112 -9.13 -17.19 -2.31
C ALA A 112 -10.26 -16.38 -2.98
N PRO A 113 -11.54 -16.68 -2.72
CA PRO A 113 -12.64 -15.89 -3.26
C PRO A 113 -12.78 -14.51 -2.59
N ASP A 114 -13.47 -13.59 -3.26
CA ASP A 114 -13.85 -12.30 -2.69
C ASP A 114 -14.65 -12.51 -1.39
N GLY A 115 -14.26 -11.82 -0.32
CA GLY A 115 -14.94 -12.01 0.96
C GLY A 115 -14.36 -11.20 2.11
N ILE A 116 -14.97 -11.38 3.28
CA ILE A 116 -14.44 -10.92 4.55
C ILE A 116 -14.06 -12.15 5.36
N TYR A 117 -12.84 -12.20 5.84
CA TYR A 117 -12.30 -13.33 6.58
C TYR A 117 -11.73 -12.88 7.92
N THR A 118 -11.75 -13.77 8.90
CA THR A 118 -11.06 -13.61 10.18
C THR A 118 -9.67 -14.22 10.05
N VAL A 119 -8.65 -13.51 10.52
CA VAL A 119 -7.27 -13.99 10.49
C VAL A 119 -7.04 -14.96 11.64
N GLY A 120 -6.66 -16.20 11.33
CA GLY A 120 -6.28 -17.19 12.33
C GLY A 120 -4.79 -17.10 12.69
N GLU A 121 -3.92 -17.04 11.70
CA GLU A 121 -2.47 -17.03 11.86
C GLU A 121 -1.80 -16.16 10.77
N VAL A 122 -0.63 -15.62 11.08
CA VAL A 122 0.17 -14.82 10.15
C VAL A 122 1.55 -15.44 10.02
N ASP A 123 1.90 -15.93 8.83
CA ASP A 123 3.24 -16.42 8.55
C ASP A 123 4.19 -15.25 8.30
N ASN A 124 4.90 -14.84 9.34
CA ASN A 124 5.88 -13.76 9.29
C ASN A 124 7.24 -14.17 8.70
N ALA A 125 7.47 -15.48 8.44
CA ALA A 125 8.72 -15.97 7.88
C ALA A 125 8.75 -15.90 6.34
N ASP A 126 7.59 -15.83 5.69
CA ASP A 126 7.46 -15.70 4.23
C ASP A 126 7.54 -14.22 3.81
N CYS A 127 8.31 -13.92 2.76
CA CYS A 127 8.36 -12.58 2.15
C CYS A 127 7.04 -12.19 1.48
N ASP A 128 6.24 -13.17 1.07
CA ASP A 128 4.90 -12.94 0.58
C ASP A 128 3.86 -12.87 1.70
N LYS A 129 4.24 -13.12 2.97
CA LYS A 129 3.37 -13.15 4.16
C LYS A 129 2.00 -13.75 3.82
N ARG A 130 1.92 -15.07 3.90
CA ARG A 130 0.63 -15.75 3.78
C ARG A 130 -0.15 -15.55 5.06
N VAL A 131 -1.38 -15.09 4.91
CA VAL A 131 -2.29 -14.93 6.04
C VAL A 131 -3.23 -16.12 6.03
N TYR A 132 -3.24 -16.83 7.14
CA TYR A 132 -4.15 -17.92 7.38
C TYR A 132 -5.50 -17.35 7.80
N VAL A 133 -6.56 -17.65 7.05
CA VAL A 133 -7.89 -17.05 7.31
C VAL A 133 -9.00 -18.09 7.38
N GLU A 134 -10.06 -17.71 8.09
CA GLU A 134 -11.31 -18.45 8.19
C GLU A 134 -12.51 -17.55 7.86
N SER A 135 -13.54 -18.11 7.22
CA SER A 135 -14.81 -17.43 6.97
C SER A 135 -15.94 -18.02 7.80
N ASP A 136 -17.02 -17.26 7.99
CA ASP A 136 -18.26 -17.75 8.60
C ASP A 136 -18.95 -18.86 7.77
N GLU A 137 -18.60 -19.02 6.49
CA GLU A 137 -19.12 -20.04 5.57
C GLU A 137 -18.20 -21.28 5.46
N ASP A 138 -17.41 -21.58 6.50
CA ASP A 138 -16.48 -22.73 6.60
C ASP A 138 -15.31 -22.74 5.59
N TYR A 139 -15.01 -21.64 4.88
CA TYR A 139 -13.75 -21.51 4.14
C TYR A 139 -12.57 -21.40 5.11
N PHE A 140 -11.53 -22.19 4.85
CA PHE A 140 -10.31 -22.29 5.66
C PHE A 140 -9.13 -22.36 4.66
N GLY A 141 -8.32 -21.32 4.58
CA GLY A 141 -7.27 -21.24 3.56
C GLY A 141 -6.23 -20.15 3.76
N PHE A 142 -5.25 -20.12 2.86
CA PHE A 142 -4.25 -19.06 2.80
C PHE A 142 -4.69 -17.99 1.83
N VAL A 143 -4.55 -16.74 2.24
CA VAL A 143 -4.75 -15.58 1.39
C VAL A 143 -3.40 -14.92 1.12
N ALA A 144 -3.14 -14.63 -0.15
CA ALA A 144 -1.99 -13.84 -0.55
C ALA A 144 -2.13 -12.40 -0.05
N ASN A 145 -1.03 -11.81 0.42
CA ASN A 145 -1.08 -10.44 0.95
C ASN A 145 -1.55 -9.37 -0.05
N THR A 146 -1.29 -9.58 -1.33
CA THR A 146 -1.72 -8.70 -2.43
C THR A 146 -3.24 -8.61 -2.56
N SER A 147 -3.94 -9.63 -2.06
CA SER A 147 -5.39 -9.81 -2.20
C SER A 147 -6.14 -9.13 -1.05
N ILE A 148 -5.47 -8.84 0.06
CA ILE A 148 -6.01 -8.07 1.19
C ILE A 148 -6.18 -6.60 0.78
N LYS A 149 -7.42 -6.10 0.82
CA LYS A 149 -7.79 -4.73 0.48
C LYS A 149 -7.92 -3.84 1.70
N ASP A 150 -8.52 -4.34 2.77
CA ASP A 150 -8.74 -3.57 4.00
C ASP A 150 -8.53 -4.47 5.23
N ILE A 151 -8.07 -3.87 6.32
CA ILE A 151 -8.08 -4.47 7.66
C ILE A 151 -9.22 -3.78 8.42
N LEU A 152 -10.19 -4.57 8.87
CA LEU A 152 -11.40 -4.13 9.54
C LEU A 152 -11.23 -4.37 11.04
N ARG A 153 -11.09 -3.29 11.80
CA ARG A 153 -11.03 -3.29 13.28
C ARG A 153 -12.22 -2.53 13.82
N ASP A 154 -12.88 -3.10 14.82
CA ASP A 154 -13.98 -2.44 15.56
C ASP A 154 -13.45 -1.46 16.62
#